data_AF-A0A2K0XUB2-F1
#
_entry.id   AF-A0A2K0XUB2-F1
#
_cell.length_a   1.000
_cell.length_b   1.000
_cell.length_c   1.000
_cell.angle_alpha   90.00
_cell.angle_beta   90.00
_cell.angle_gamma   90.00
#
_symmetry.space_group_name_H-M   'P 1'
#
loop_
_entity.id
_entity.type
_entity.pdbx_description
1 polymer ?
#
loop_
_entity_poly.entity_id
_entity_poly.type
_entity_poly.pdbx_seq_one_letter_code
_entity_poly.pdbx_strand_id
1 'polypeptide(L)'
;MHAVSLACLGIIASVHAHADDAHAAQVNDGTGSAFYHFSQAPSATGFYETHRNTQIAAWSLRQIHQSLPLIDDPWVVQVLSQTAAQMNASVRTTPLYALPVILDHNINAFAVPGGLIGIHTGTILSAEGMDEVASVLAHEIAHISQRHYEHRMENNKRLRALQLGGLLATIAASAAGGGDAAVAMMAGAQTASAESAASHSREHEREADRVGMQILAQSGYDAHAMPRFFGKLQRQININQAKNAFMPSFMQSHPFTAERMSEAAARARSHPRPTQAALQAQATLFDQLYWRVKYLSKQTSETELVANAKHSEGARLALMMHLADRGRDTEAMRVMTQIQSDRHDPAVCLTAAHIHTKAKRYQEAQRILSSCQAIYPERRDLRLALAQAYGHLQEPTRALALITEHTKDGSHDLMAWQIAYQAYEQMAQQADDQRAKDIATIHALRSRSQIELWRGQYTGALQSLAQAEQLAKSHEATSLIAMLQKDQASIQSAQSFKP
;
A
#
# COMPACT_ATOMS: atom_id res chain seq x y z
N MET A 1 3.50 33.90 50.84
CA MET A 1 4.80 34.62 50.80
C MET A 1 5.39 34.39 49.40
N HIS A 2 5.46 35.47 48.59
CA HIS A 2 6.19 35.69 47.31
C HIS A 2 6.03 34.62 46.20
N ALA A 3 5.35 34.81 45.05
CA ALA A 3 5.43 35.82 43.96
C ALA A 3 6.85 35.92 43.34
N VAL A 4 7.14 36.04 42.03
CA VAL A 4 6.48 36.13 40.70
C VAL A 4 7.66 36.21 39.66
N SER A 5 7.38 36.04 38.35
CA SER A 5 8.11 36.51 37.14
C SER A 5 9.13 35.57 36.45
N LEU A 6 8.93 35.12 35.20
CA LEU A 6 8.90 35.80 33.87
C LEU A 6 10.22 36.44 33.42
N ALA A 7 10.81 35.93 32.33
CA ALA A 7 11.42 36.74 31.26
C ALA A 7 11.65 35.91 29.97
N CYS A 8 11.02 36.38 28.89
CA CYS A 8 11.25 36.04 27.48
C CYS A 8 12.31 36.99 26.85
N LEU A 9 12.58 36.75 25.55
CA LEU A 9 13.35 37.52 24.55
C LEU A 9 14.85 37.17 24.49
N GLY A 10 15.47 36.87 23.35
CA GLY A 10 15.07 36.96 21.95
C GLY A 10 16.22 37.58 21.14
N ILE A 11 16.75 36.91 20.11
CA ILE A 11 17.54 37.56 19.05
C ILE A 11 17.18 36.95 17.70
N ILE A 12 16.51 37.75 16.89
CA ILE A 12 16.40 37.64 15.43
C ILE A 12 17.48 38.57 14.86
N ALA A 13 18.28 38.09 13.91
CA ALA A 13 18.94 38.94 12.93
C ALA A 13 19.20 38.17 11.63
N SER A 14 18.43 38.53 10.62
CA SER A 14 18.54 38.20 9.20
C SER A 14 19.60 39.06 8.50
N VAL A 15 20.41 38.50 7.59
CA VAL A 15 21.01 39.24 6.46
C VAL A 15 21.08 38.36 5.21
N HIS A 16 20.88 39.02 4.07
CA HIS A 16 20.56 38.55 2.72
C HIS A 16 21.67 37.82 1.96
N ALA A 17 21.21 37.11 0.92
CA ALA A 17 21.95 36.52 -0.18
C ALA A 17 22.92 37.46 -0.90
N HIS A 18 24.04 36.90 -1.40
CA HIS A 18 24.70 37.28 -2.67
C HIS A 18 25.25 36.00 -3.31
N ALA A 19 24.82 35.75 -4.54
CA ALA A 19 25.48 34.85 -5.48
C ALA A 19 26.66 35.60 -6.11
N ASP A 20 27.78 34.92 -6.34
CA ASP A 20 28.51 34.96 -7.61
C ASP A 20 29.70 33.98 -7.59
N ASP A 21 29.97 33.48 -8.80
CA ASP A 21 30.90 32.43 -9.21
C ASP A 21 32.37 32.58 -8.75
N ALA A 22 33.05 31.44 -8.53
CA ALA A 22 34.31 31.13 -9.23
C ALA A 22 34.93 29.78 -8.80
N HIS A 23 35.06 28.89 -9.80
CA HIS A 23 36.13 27.92 -10.04
C HIS A 23 36.44 26.81 -9.02
N ALA A 24 35.82 25.66 -9.28
CA ALA A 24 36.27 24.35 -8.82
C ALA A 24 37.57 23.92 -9.55
N ALA A 25 38.65 23.73 -8.80
CA ALA A 25 39.81 22.96 -9.23
C ALA A 25 39.51 21.47 -8.99
N GLN A 26 39.48 20.69 -10.06
CA GLN A 26 39.36 19.22 -10.01
C GLN A 26 40.64 18.61 -9.45
N VAL A 27 40.53 17.90 -8.33
CA VAL A 27 41.49 16.87 -7.91
C VAL A 27 40.83 15.52 -8.18
N ASN A 28 41.47 14.74 -9.04
CA ASN A 28 41.01 13.47 -9.57
C ASN A 28 41.56 12.34 -8.69
N ASP A 29 40.75 11.78 -7.79
CA ASP A 29 41.08 10.55 -7.06
C ASP A 29 40.25 9.38 -7.62
N GLY A 30 40.96 8.40 -8.17
CA GLY A 30 40.44 7.30 -8.98
C GLY A 30 39.72 6.20 -8.21
N THR A 31 38.53 6.49 -7.68
CA THR A 31 37.56 5.46 -7.28
C THR A 31 36.28 5.61 -8.09
N GLY A 32 36.07 4.73 -9.07
CA GLY A 32 34.88 4.71 -9.91
C GLY A 32 33.63 4.30 -9.14
N SER A 33 33.04 5.21 -8.39
CA SER A 33 31.60 5.17 -8.06
C SER A 33 30.87 5.77 -9.26
N ALA A 34 30.18 4.93 -10.04
CA ALA A 34 29.24 5.42 -11.03
C ALA A 34 28.11 6.16 -10.29
N PHE A 35 28.25 7.47 -10.14
CA PHE A 35 27.17 8.33 -9.65
C PHE A 35 26.02 8.22 -10.65
N TYR A 36 24.95 7.55 -10.23
CA TYR A 36 23.70 7.54 -10.98
C TYR A 36 23.14 8.96 -11.00
N HIS A 37 23.45 9.72 -12.06
CA HIS A 37 22.74 10.95 -12.35
C HIS A 37 21.34 10.59 -12.85
N PHE A 38 20.37 10.60 -11.95
CA PHE A 38 18.98 10.79 -12.36
C PHE A 38 18.92 12.13 -13.07
N SER A 39 18.55 12.12 -14.35
CA SER A 39 17.96 13.29 -14.97
C SER A 39 16.73 13.63 -14.13
N GLN A 40 16.90 14.53 -13.16
CA GLN A 40 15.77 15.09 -12.43
C GLN A 40 14.92 15.79 -13.49
N ALA A 41 13.83 15.16 -13.90
CA ALA A 41 12.76 15.86 -14.59
C ALA A 41 12.46 17.11 -13.75
N PRO A 42 12.31 18.30 -14.37
CA PRO A 42 12.25 19.56 -13.63
C PRO A 42 11.21 19.45 -12.51
N SER A 43 11.70 19.61 -11.28
CA SER A 43 11.00 19.34 -10.01
C SER A 43 9.88 20.33 -9.69
N ALA A 44 9.31 20.99 -10.70
CA ALA A 44 8.24 21.95 -10.55
C ALA A 44 6.93 21.33 -11.04
N THR A 45 6.50 20.22 -10.44
CA THR A 45 5.08 19.88 -10.49
C THR A 45 4.32 21.00 -9.79
N GLY A 46 3.51 21.75 -10.53
CA GLY A 46 2.76 22.87 -9.94
C GLY A 46 1.87 22.37 -8.80
N PHE A 47 1.68 23.18 -7.75
CA PHE A 47 0.84 22.86 -6.60
C PHE A 47 -0.54 22.28 -7.00
N TYR A 48 -1.15 22.86 -8.05
CA TYR A 48 -2.42 22.39 -8.61
C TYR A 48 -2.37 20.93 -9.10
N GLU A 49 -1.28 20.55 -9.74
CA GLU A 49 -1.10 19.22 -10.30
C GLU A 49 -0.89 18.18 -9.21
N THR A 50 -0.03 18.46 -8.24
CA THR A 50 0.17 17.59 -7.07
C THR A 50 -1.17 17.36 -6.34
N HIS A 51 -1.93 18.44 -6.09
CA HIS A 51 -3.24 18.35 -5.45
C HIS A 51 -4.21 17.49 -6.26
N ARG A 52 -4.31 17.71 -7.57
CA ARG A 52 -5.17 16.92 -8.45
C ARG A 52 -4.76 15.44 -8.47
N ASN A 53 -3.48 15.14 -8.56
CA ASN A 53 -2.95 13.79 -8.54
C ASN A 53 -3.31 13.08 -7.22
N THR A 54 -3.24 13.76 -6.09
CA THR A 54 -3.72 13.23 -4.80
C THR A 54 -5.23 12.96 -4.83
N GLN A 55 -6.05 13.84 -5.42
CA GLN A 55 -7.50 13.59 -5.57
C GLN A 55 -7.80 12.38 -6.46
N ILE A 56 -7.02 12.19 -7.53
CA ILE A 56 -7.10 11.00 -8.40
C ILE A 56 -6.77 9.73 -7.60
N ALA A 57 -5.65 9.69 -6.87
CA ALA A 57 -5.28 8.55 -6.04
C ALA A 57 -6.36 8.24 -4.97
N ALA A 58 -6.87 9.28 -4.31
CA ALA A 58 -7.92 9.15 -3.30
C ALA A 58 -9.22 8.58 -3.90
N TRP A 59 -9.61 9.07 -5.07
CA TRP A 59 -10.78 8.57 -5.79
C TRP A 59 -10.59 7.11 -6.22
N SER A 60 -9.45 6.77 -6.81
CA SER A 60 -9.11 5.40 -7.22
C SER A 60 -9.12 4.44 -6.03
N LEU A 61 -8.56 4.84 -4.88
CA LEU A 61 -8.57 4.02 -3.68
C LEU A 61 -9.99 3.69 -3.20
N ARG A 62 -10.89 4.69 -3.22
CA ARG A 62 -12.31 4.48 -2.88
C ARG A 62 -13.00 3.50 -3.84
N GLN A 63 -12.71 3.60 -5.14
CA GLN A 63 -13.25 2.66 -6.13
C GLN A 63 -12.70 1.24 -5.93
N ILE A 64 -11.41 1.11 -5.63
CA ILE A 64 -10.78 -0.18 -5.33
C ILE A 64 -11.44 -0.83 -4.11
N HIS A 65 -11.57 -0.10 -2.99
CA HIS A 65 -12.25 -0.62 -1.79
C HIS A 65 -13.72 -0.98 -2.03
N GLN A 66 -14.39 -0.31 -2.96
CA GLN A 66 -15.80 -0.54 -3.28
C GLN A 66 -16.00 -1.76 -4.18
N SER A 67 -15.08 -2.00 -5.12
CA SER A 67 -15.30 -2.91 -6.25
C SER A 67 -14.42 -4.15 -6.27
N LEU A 68 -13.29 -4.15 -5.57
CA LEU A 68 -12.31 -5.23 -5.63
C LEU A 68 -12.17 -5.97 -4.30
N PRO A 69 -12.04 -7.31 -4.32
CA PRO A 69 -11.66 -8.06 -3.14
C PRO A 69 -10.18 -7.78 -2.82
N LEU A 70 -9.86 -7.57 -1.54
CA LEU A 70 -8.52 -7.22 -1.08
C LEU A 70 -7.98 -8.18 -0.03
N ILE A 71 -6.65 -8.26 0.04
CA ILE A 71 -5.95 -8.79 1.21
C ILE A 71 -5.62 -7.63 2.14
N ASP A 72 -6.40 -7.48 3.20
CA ASP A 72 -6.23 -6.44 4.24
C ASP A 72 -5.32 -6.89 5.40
N ASP A 73 -4.52 -7.95 5.20
CA ASP A 73 -3.59 -8.43 6.23
C ASP A 73 -2.53 -7.35 6.53
N PRO A 74 -2.41 -6.89 7.79
CA PRO A 74 -1.57 -5.74 8.11
C PRO A 74 -0.11 -5.96 7.77
N TRP A 75 0.41 -7.17 7.97
CA TRP A 75 1.81 -7.50 7.73
C TRP A 75 2.13 -7.55 6.24
N VAL A 76 1.27 -8.20 5.43
CA VAL A 76 1.44 -8.24 3.97
C VAL A 76 1.47 -6.82 3.40
N VAL A 77 0.51 -5.98 3.80
CA VAL A 77 0.45 -4.58 3.35
C VAL A 77 1.67 -3.80 3.84
N GLN A 78 2.11 -3.99 5.09
CA GLN A 78 3.30 -3.34 5.64
C GLN A 78 4.57 -3.70 4.84
N VAL A 79 4.81 -4.98 4.57
CA VAL A 79 6.00 -5.46 3.86
C VAL A 79 6.05 -4.87 2.46
N LEU A 80 4.95 -4.92 1.71
CA LEU A 80 4.88 -4.39 0.35
C LEU A 80 4.98 -2.87 0.33
N SER A 81 4.27 -2.18 1.23
CA SER A 81 4.29 -0.71 1.32
C SER A 81 5.68 -0.20 1.70
N GLN A 82 6.37 -0.86 2.63
CA GLN A 82 7.72 -0.50 3.04
C GLN A 82 8.72 -0.73 1.90
N THR A 83 8.62 -1.87 1.21
CA THR A 83 9.44 -2.18 0.04
C THR A 83 9.26 -1.10 -1.05
N ALA A 84 8.02 -0.78 -1.39
CA ALA A 84 7.70 0.25 -2.37
C ALA A 84 8.13 1.65 -1.92
N ALA A 85 7.96 1.99 -0.64
CA ALA A 85 8.36 3.29 -0.10
C ALA A 85 9.88 3.49 -0.13
N GLN A 86 10.66 2.45 0.18
CA GLN A 86 12.12 2.48 0.08
C GLN A 86 12.56 2.74 -1.38
N MET A 87 11.98 2.03 -2.33
CA MET A 87 12.24 2.25 -3.77
C MET A 87 11.80 3.65 -4.20
N ASN A 88 10.62 4.10 -3.79
CA ASN A 88 10.11 5.43 -4.13
C ASN A 88 11.01 6.55 -3.62
N ALA A 89 11.57 6.42 -2.42
CA ALA A 89 12.47 7.42 -1.83
C ALA A 89 13.79 7.60 -2.61
N SER A 90 14.18 6.64 -3.46
CA SER A 90 15.37 6.76 -4.32
C SER A 90 15.17 7.74 -5.50
N VAL A 91 13.93 8.01 -5.89
CA VAL A 91 13.59 8.78 -7.10
C VAL A 91 12.58 9.90 -6.88
N ARG A 92 11.86 9.91 -5.76
CA ARG A 92 10.78 10.87 -5.47
C ARG A 92 10.82 11.34 -4.03
N THR A 93 10.53 12.62 -3.81
CA THR A 93 10.34 13.23 -2.48
C THR A 93 8.91 13.10 -1.97
N THR A 94 7.94 12.90 -2.87
CA THR A 94 6.54 12.67 -2.51
C THR A 94 6.34 11.20 -2.12
N PRO A 95 5.77 10.92 -0.94
CA PRO A 95 5.47 9.54 -0.54
C PRO A 95 4.43 8.90 -1.45
N LEU A 96 4.39 7.57 -1.46
CA LEU A 96 3.28 6.83 -2.07
C LEU A 96 2.00 7.10 -1.28
N TYR A 97 0.90 7.21 -2.00
CA TYR A 97 -0.43 7.43 -1.43
C TYR A 97 -0.97 6.16 -0.77
N ALA A 98 -0.99 5.03 -1.48
CA ALA A 98 -1.45 3.75 -0.95
C ALA A 98 -0.94 2.57 -1.77
N LEU A 99 -0.89 1.38 -1.15
CA LEU A 99 -0.57 0.12 -1.82
C LEU A 99 -1.61 -0.95 -1.49
N PRO A 100 -2.77 -0.97 -2.17
CA PRO A 100 -3.75 -2.04 -2.00
C PRO A 100 -3.27 -3.36 -2.63
N VAL A 101 -3.50 -4.45 -1.92
CA VAL A 101 -3.21 -5.82 -2.39
C VAL A 101 -4.50 -6.47 -2.84
N ILE A 102 -4.63 -6.70 -4.15
CA ILE A 102 -5.86 -7.16 -4.79
C ILE A 102 -5.87 -8.68 -4.81
N LEU A 103 -6.95 -9.27 -4.30
CA LEU A 103 -7.17 -10.71 -4.31
C LEU A 103 -7.58 -11.16 -5.71
N ASP A 104 -6.59 -11.38 -6.56
CA ASP A 104 -6.77 -11.85 -7.94
C ASP A 104 -5.55 -12.71 -8.32
N HIS A 105 -5.82 -13.90 -8.87
CA HIS A 105 -4.80 -14.88 -9.21
C HIS A 105 -4.04 -14.53 -10.50
N ASN A 106 -4.51 -13.56 -11.27
CA ASN A 106 -3.83 -13.08 -12.46
C ASN A 106 -2.60 -12.23 -12.08
N ILE A 107 -1.54 -12.34 -12.88
CA ILE A 107 -0.38 -11.45 -12.78
C ILE A 107 -0.81 -10.05 -13.25
N ASN A 108 -0.79 -9.09 -12.34
CA ASN A 108 -1.03 -7.68 -12.62
C ASN A 108 -0.48 -6.76 -11.51
N ALA A 109 -0.11 -5.56 -11.91
CA ALA A 109 0.13 -4.42 -11.04
C ALA A 109 -0.20 -3.14 -11.84
N PHE A 110 -0.49 -2.05 -11.15
CA PHE A 110 -0.71 -0.78 -11.81
C PHE A 110 -0.40 0.38 -10.87
N ALA A 111 0.09 1.48 -11.44
CA ALA A 111 0.15 2.76 -10.79
C ALA A 111 -1.00 3.68 -11.24
N VAL A 112 -1.36 4.64 -10.38
CA VAL A 112 -2.16 5.80 -10.76
C VAL A 112 -1.48 7.08 -10.27
N PRO A 113 -1.73 8.24 -10.93
CA PRO A 113 -1.21 9.53 -10.46
C PRO A 113 -1.52 9.76 -8.99
N GLY A 114 -0.58 10.40 -8.30
CA GLY A 114 -0.63 10.62 -6.84
C GLY A 114 0.09 9.53 -6.04
N GLY A 115 0.53 8.45 -6.67
CA GLY A 115 1.38 7.43 -6.03
C GLY A 115 0.61 6.30 -5.38
N LEU A 116 -0.57 5.94 -5.90
CA LEU A 116 -1.23 4.69 -5.53
C LEU A 116 -0.76 3.57 -6.46
N ILE A 117 -0.35 2.45 -5.88
CA ILE A 117 0.13 1.26 -6.61
C ILE A 117 -0.69 0.05 -6.20
N GLY A 118 -1.47 -0.52 -7.10
CA GLY A 118 -2.17 -1.79 -6.88
C GLY A 118 -1.30 -2.98 -7.29
N ILE A 119 -1.30 -4.05 -6.51
CA ILE A 119 -0.62 -5.31 -6.86
C ILE A 119 -1.55 -6.51 -6.62
N HIS A 120 -1.60 -7.44 -7.57
CA HIS A 120 -2.40 -8.66 -7.45
C HIS A 120 -1.66 -9.76 -6.69
N THR A 121 -2.39 -10.61 -5.95
CA THR A 121 -1.80 -11.78 -5.29
C THR A 121 -1.16 -12.75 -6.29
N GLY A 122 -1.69 -12.85 -7.52
CA GLY A 122 -1.11 -13.62 -8.62
C GLY A 122 0.31 -13.20 -8.99
N THR A 123 0.62 -11.89 -8.92
CA THR A 123 1.96 -11.36 -9.16
C THR A 123 2.95 -11.86 -8.10
N ILE A 124 2.56 -11.79 -6.83
CA ILE A 124 3.39 -12.23 -5.69
C ILE A 124 3.62 -13.75 -5.76
N LEU A 125 2.56 -14.52 -6.06
CA LEU A 125 2.63 -15.99 -6.09
C LEU A 125 3.26 -16.57 -7.36
N SER A 126 3.46 -15.75 -8.39
CA SER A 126 4.20 -16.14 -9.59
C SER A 126 5.71 -15.92 -9.45
N ALA A 127 6.12 -15.00 -8.56
CA ALA A 127 7.52 -14.67 -8.31
C ALA A 127 8.29 -15.83 -7.65
N GLU A 128 9.60 -15.87 -7.87
CA GLU A 128 10.54 -16.82 -7.23
C GLU A 128 11.37 -16.18 -6.11
N GLY A 129 11.23 -14.88 -5.88
CA GLY A 129 11.95 -14.17 -4.84
C GLY A 129 11.45 -12.75 -4.65
N MET A 130 11.89 -12.11 -3.56
CA MET A 130 11.49 -10.73 -3.25
C MET A 130 11.95 -9.75 -4.34
N ASP A 131 13.11 -9.98 -4.97
CA ASP A 131 13.60 -9.14 -6.06
C ASP A 131 12.63 -9.07 -7.25
N GLU A 132 11.90 -10.16 -7.54
CA GLU A 132 10.97 -10.19 -8.67
C GLU A 132 9.70 -9.39 -8.35
N VAL A 133 9.18 -9.52 -7.13
CA VAL A 133 8.08 -8.65 -6.64
C VAL A 133 8.53 -7.19 -6.64
N ALA A 134 9.74 -6.92 -6.15
CA ALA A 134 10.32 -5.59 -6.14
C ALA A 134 10.52 -5.05 -7.56
N SER A 135 10.86 -5.88 -8.55
CA SER A 135 11.02 -5.45 -9.95
C SER A 135 9.73 -4.93 -10.56
N VAL A 136 8.59 -5.54 -10.23
CA VAL A 136 7.27 -5.07 -10.67
C VAL A 136 6.93 -3.74 -10.00
N LEU A 137 7.16 -3.64 -8.68
CA LEU A 137 6.93 -2.38 -7.96
C LEU A 137 7.85 -1.25 -8.45
N ALA A 138 9.12 -1.55 -8.76
CA ALA A 138 10.08 -0.59 -9.31
C ALA A 138 9.65 -0.08 -10.69
N HIS A 139 9.08 -0.96 -11.53
CA HIS A 139 8.48 -0.59 -12.82
C HIS A 139 7.31 0.39 -12.65
N GLU A 140 6.39 0.10 -11.73
CA GLU A 140 5.26 1.01 -11.43
C GLU A 140 5.71 2.35 -10.83
N ILE A 141 6.72 2.33 -9.96
CA ILE A 141 7.33 3.55 -9.41
C ILE A 141 8.00 4.36 -10.54
N ALA A 142 8.66 3.70 -11.49
CA ALA A 142 9.25 4.35 -12.65
C ALA A 142 8.18 5.09 -13.46
N HIS A 143 7.02 4.46 -13.73
CA HIS A 143 5.89 5.14 -14.39
C HIS A 143 5.43 6.41 -13.67
N ILE A 144 5.39 6.39 -12.33
CA ILE A 144 5.00 7.56 -11.53
C ILE A 144 6.11 8.63 -11.57
N SER A 145 7.37 8.23 -11.40
CA SER A 145 8.50 9.17 -11.37
C SER A 145 8.69 9.90 -12.70
N GLN A 146 8.48 9.18 -13.81
CA GLN A 146 8.60 9.72 -15.17
C GLN A 146 7.30 10.34 -15.69
N ARG A 147 6.28 10.46 -14.84
CA ARG A 147 5.01 11.16 -15.14
C ARG A 147 4.33 10.67 -16.43
N HIS A 148 4.44 9.35 -16.68
CA HIS A 148 3.96 8.73 -17.91
C HIS A 148 2.43 8.88 -18.08
N TYR A 149 1.68 8.96 -16.97
CA TYR A 149 0.23 9.16 -17.02
C TYR A 149 -0.15 10.59 -17.41
N GLU A 150 0.55 11.57 -16.85
CA GLU A 150 0.34 12.99 -17.11
C GLU A 150 0.66 13.32 -18.57
N HIS A 151 1.77 12.79 -19.10
CA HIS A 151 2.10 12.90 -20.52
C HIS A 151 1.04 12.27 -21.44
N ARG A 152 0.48 11.11 -21.08
CA ARG A 152 -0.64 10.50 -21.82
C ARG A 152 -1.90 11.38 -21.79
N MET A 153 -2.21 12.03 -20.67
CA MET A 153 -3.37 12.90 -20.50
C MET A 153 -3.20 14.27 -21.20
N GLU A 154 -1.99 14.83 -21.25
CA GLU A 154 -1.68 16.06 -21.97
C GLU A 154 -1.85 15.92 -23.48
N ASN A 155 -1.38 14.79 -24.03
CA ASN A 155 -1.50 14.49 -25.46
C ASN A 155 -2.95 14.18 -25.90
N ASN A 156 -3.84 13.85 -24.96
CA ASN A 156 -5.25 13.52 -25.24
C ASN A 156 -6.23 14.26 -24.31
N LYS A 157 -6.31 15.61 -24.41
CA LYS A 157 -7.21 16.45 -23.58
C LYS A 157 -8.69 16.01 -23.56
N ARG A 158 -9.17 15.31 -24.58
CA ARG A 158 -10.57 14.81 -24.68
C ARG A 158 -10.84 13.43 -24.07
N LEU A 159 -9.82 12.63 -23.71
CA LEU A 159 -10.01 11.22 -23.25
C LEU A 159 -9.66 10.98 -21.77
N ARG A 160 -9.37 12.04 -21.01
CA ARG A 160 -8.83 11.99 -19.64
C ARG A 160 -9.69 11.18 -18.66
N ALA A 161 -11.01 11.40 -18.63
CA ALA A 161 -11.93 10.71 -17.72
C ALA A 161 -12.25 9.27 -18.16
N LEU A 162 -12.24 9.01 -19.47
CA LEU A 162 -12.57 7.70 -20.05
C LEU A 162 -11.48 6.66 -19.79
N GLN A 163 -10.21 7.07 -19.75
CA GLN A 163 -9.08 6.14 -19.56
C GLN A 163 -8.99 5.60 -18.13
N LEU A 164 -9.10 6.46 -17.10
CA LEU A 164 -9.02 6.01 -15.71
C LEU A 164 -10.29 5.26 -15.28
N GLY A 165 -11.47 5.74 -15.71
CA GLY A 165 -12.73 5.03 -15.51
C GLY A 165 -12.75 3.68 -16.22
N GLY A 166 -12.22 3.61 -17.44
CA GLY A 166 -12.07 2.39 -18.22
C GLY A 166 -11.13 1.38 -17.55
N LEU A 167 -9.95 1.81 -17.08
CA LEU A 167 -8.99 0.94 -16.40
C LEU A 167 -9.59 0.29 -15.15
N LEU A 168 -10.18 1.09 -14.25
CA LEU A 168 -10.80 0.56 -13.03
C LEU A 168 -12.00 -0.33 -13.33
N ALA A 169 -12.81 0.02 -14.33
CA ALA A 169 -13.93 -0.82 -14.77
C ALA A 169 -13.43 -2.16 -15.36
N THR A 170 -12.34 -2.16 -16.14
CA THR A 170 -11.74 -3.39 -16.66
C THR A 170 -11.18 -4.27 -15.53
N ILE A 171 -10.50 -3.69 -14.55
CA ILE A 171 -9.99 -4.43 -13.39
C ILE A 171 -11.17 -5.05 -12.60
N ALA A 172 -12.22 -4.26 -12.31
CA ALA A 172 -13.42 -4.74 -11.63
C ALA A 172 -14.16 -5.85 -12.41
N ALA A 173 -14.30 -5.70 -13.72
CA ALA A 173 -14.93 -6.72 -14.57
C ALA A 173 -14.12 -8.02 -14.60
N SER A 174 -12.78 -7.92 -14.68
CA SER A 174 -11.89 -9.09 -14.63
C SER A 174 -11.95 -9.83 -13.28
N ALA A 175 -12.02 -9.08 -12.17
CA ALA A 175 -12.16 -9.65 -10.83
C ALA A 175 -13.52 -10.34 -10.61
N ALA A 176 -14.57 -9.91 -11.32
CA ALA A 176 -15.91 -10.49 -11.26
C ALA A 176 -16.09 -11.72 -12.18
N GLY A 177 -15.07 -12.13 -12.92
CA GLY A 177 -15.16 -13.24 -13.89
C GLY A 177 -16.04 -12.94 -15.12
N GLY A 178 -16.40 -11.67 -15.33
CA GLY A 178 -17.27 -11.22 -16.42
C GLY A 178 -16.47 -10.88 -17.68
N GLY A 179 -16.28 -11.88 -18.55
CA GLY A 179 -15.77 -11.68 -19.91
C GLY A 179 -16.84 -11.17 -20.88
N ASP A 180 -16.38 -10.39 -21.86
CA ASP A 180 -16.91 -10.21 -23.23
C ASP A 180 -17.77 -8.97 -23.58
N ALA A 181 -18.63 -8.41 -22.72
CA ALA A 181 -19.53 -7.34 -23.18
C ALA A 181 -18.94 -5.90 -23.09
N ALA A 182 -18.12 -5.61 -22.07
CA ALA A 182 -17.70 -4.23 -21.77
C ALA A 182 -16.50 -3.75 -22.60
N VAL A 183 -15.63 -4.66 -23.06
CA VAL A 183 -14.37 -4.34 -23.75
C VAL A 183 -14.60 -4.11 -25.26
N ALA A 184 -15.55 -4.81 -25.88
CA ALA A 184 -15.81 -4.73 -27.32
C ALA A 184 -16.34 -3.35 -27.78
N MET A 185 -17.04 -2.62 -26.92
CA MET A 185 -17.61 -1.30 -27.22
C MET A 185 -16.55 -0.18 -27.34
N MET A 186 -15.36 -0.35 -26.74
CA MET A 186 -14.32 0.69 -26.75
C MET A 186 -13.30 0.56 -27.90
N ALA A 187 -13.22 -0.61 -28.54
CA ALA A 187 -12.20 -0.91 -29.55
C ALA A 187 -12.49 -0.30 -30.95
N GLY A 188 -13.69 0.23 -31.18
CA GLY A 188 -14.16 0.63 -32.52
C GLY A 188 -13.78 2.04 -32.99
N ALA A 189 -13.08 2.86 -32.20
CA ALA A 189 -12.84 4.27 -32.56
C ALA A 189 -11.35 4.63 -32.62
N GLN A 190 -10.88 4.91 -33.84
CA GLN A 190 -9.71 5.73 -34.24
C GLN A 190 -8.36 5.01 -34.42
N THR A 191 -8.00 4.73 -35.68
CA THR A 191 -6.79 4.01 -36.10
C THR A 191 -5.50 4.84 -36.11
N ALA A 192 -5.55 6.17 -36.27
CA ALA A 192 -4.33 7.02 -36.22
C ALA A 192 -3.92 7.45 -34.80
N SER A 193 -4.90 7.66 -33.89
CA SER A 193 -4.62 7.98 -32.48
C SER A 193 -4.21 6.75 -31.67
N ALA A 194 -4.67 5.55 -32.06
CA ALA A 194 -4.29 4.29 -31.43
C ALA A 194 -2.81 3.93 -31.68
N GLU A 195 -2.28 4.15 -32.87
CA GLU A 195 -0.86 3.89 -33.19
C GLU A 195 0.10 4.86 -32.49
N SER A 196 -0.26 6.15 -32.42
CA SER A 196 0.49 7.16 -31.66
C SER A 196 0.44 6.87 -30.15
N ALA A 197 -0.73 6.51 -29.61
CA ALA A 197 -0.86 6.09 -28.22
C ALA A 197 -0.08 4.80 -27.91
N ALA A 198 -0.06 3.83 -28.84
CA ALA A 198 0.67 2.57 -28.69
C ALA A 198 2.20 2.73 -28.82
N SER A 199 2.68 3.64 -29.67
CA SER A 199 4.11 3.95 -29.80
C SER A 199 4.67 4.73 -28.61
N HIS A 200 3.94 5.75 -28.13
CA HIS A 200 4.28 6.44 -26.88
C HIS A 200 4.24 5.49 -25.69
N SER A 201 3.27 4.56 -25.67
CA SER A 201 3.24 3.49 -24.66
C SER A 201 4.52 2.65 -24.68
N ARG A 202 5.00 2.22 -25.85
CA ARG A 202 6.26 1.43 -25.96
C ARG A 202 7.49 2.17 -25.47
N GLU A 203 7.64 3.47 -25.77
CA GLU A 203 8.80 4.22 -25.26
C GLU A 203 8.72 4.42 -23.74
N HIS A 204 7.54 4.73 -23.20
CA HIS A 204 7.32 4.78 -21.76
C HIS A 204 7.61 3.45 -21.07
N GLU A 205 7.29 2.32 -21.70
CA GLU A 205 7.66 1.00 -21.17
C GLU A 205 9.18 0.79 -21.15
N ARG A 206 9.91 1.15 -22.22
CA ARG A 206 11.38 1.04 -22.25
C ARG A 206 12.03 1.95 -21.21
N GLU A 207 11.52 3.16 -21.05
CA GLU A 207 11.98 4.10 -20.04
C GLU A 207 11.70 3.58 -18.63
N ALA A 208 10.50 3.05 -18.39
CA ALA A 208 10.12 2.45 -17.11
C ALA A 208 10.98 1.21 -16.78
N ASP A 209 11.30 0.37 -17.76
CA ASP A 209 12.22 -0.77 -17.57
C ASP A 209 13.61 -0.27 -17.14
N ARG A 210 14.17 0.71 -17.85
CA ARG A 210 15.51 1.26 -17.57
C ARG A 210 15.59 1.91 -16.19
N VAL A 211 14.65 2.81 -15.88
CA VAL A 211 14.59 3.52 -14.61
C VAL A 211 14.23 2.56 -13.47
N GLY A 212 13.32 1.62 -13.71
CA GLY A 212 12.95 0.57 -12.76
C GLY A 212 14.14 -0.30 -12.37
N MET A 213 15.01 -0.70 -13.31
CA MET A 213 16.23 -1.45 -12.99
C MET A 213 17.23 -0.63 -12.15
N GLN A 214 17.32 0.68 -12.39
CA GLN A 214 18.13 1.58 -11.56
C GLN A 214 17.59 1.67 -10.14
N ILE A 215 16.27 1.90 -9.99
CA ILE A 215 15.57 1.92 -8.69
C ILE A 215 15.80 0.61 -7.93
N LEU A 216 15.65 -0.52 -8.62
CA LEU A 216 15.79 -1.86 -8.06
C LEU A 216 17.21 -2.08 -7.51
N ALA A 217 18.23 -1.79 -8.34
CA ALA A 217 19.63 -1.94 -7.96
C ALA A 217 20.02 -1.02 -6.78
N GLN A 218 19.59 0.25 -6.81
CA GLN A 218 19.86 1.21 -5.73
C GLN A 218 19.18 0.84 -4.42
N SER A 219 18.05 0.13 -4.50
CA SER A 219 17.32 -0.35 -3.33
C SER A 219 17.85 -1.69 -2.80
N GLY A 220 18.96 -2.20 -3.37
CA GLY A 220 19.63 -3.41 -2.91
C GLY A 220 19.06 -4.72 -3.46
N TYR A 221 18.23 -4.66 -4.50
CA TYR A 221 17.64 -5.83 -5.16
C TYR A 221 18.37 -6.17 -6.46
N ASP A 222 18.28 -7.42 -6.89
CA ASP A 222 18.94 -7.93 -8.10
C ASP A 222 18.26 -7.41 -9.38
N ALA A 223 18.95 -6.56 -10.14
CA ALA A 223 18.48 -6.06 -11.44
C ALA A 223 18.15 -7.19 -12.44
N HIS A 224 18.75 -8.37 -12.30
CA HIS A 224 18.40 -9.53 -13.13
C HIS A 224 17.00 -10.09 -12.83
N ALA A 225 16.34 -9.69 -11.76
CA ALA A 225 15.00 -10.13 -11.43
C ALA A 225 13.95 -9.63 -12.42
N MET A 226 14.11 -8.42 -12.96
CA MET A 226 13.19 -7.87 -13.95
C MET A 226 13.08 -8.75 -15.22
N PRO A 227 14.18 -9.09 -15.93
CA PRO A 227 14.10 -9.99 -17.08
C PRO A 227 13.69 -11.44 -16.70
N ARG A 228 13.97 -11.91 -15.48
CA ARG A 228 13.45 -13.21 -15.01
C ARG A 228 11.92 -13.19 -14.88
N PHE A 229 11.38 -12.14 -14.28
CA PHE A 229 9.93 -11.97 -14.14
C PHE A 229 9.23 -11.79 -15.48
N PHE A 230 9.85 -11.09 -16.43
CA PHE A 230 9.40 -11.04 -17.82
C PHE A 230 9.27 -12.43 -18.47
N GLY A 231 10.21 -13.33 -18.20
CA GLY A 231 10.11 -14.73 -18.64
C GLY A 231 8.87 -15.46 -18.06
N LYS A 232 8.50 -15.15 -16.82
CA LYS A 232 7.28 -15.68 -16.17
C LYS A 232 6.02 -15.12 -16.81
N LEU A 233 6.00 -13.81 -17.09
CA LEU A 233 4.91 -13.16 -17.80
C LEU A 233 4.71 -13.79 -19.19
N GLN A 234 5.78 -13.98 -19.96
CA GLN A 234 5.73 -14.64 -21.27
C GLN A 234 5.19 -16.07 -21.19
N ARG A 235 5.58 -16.83 -20.17
CA ARG A 235 5.05 -18.18 -19.95
C ARG A 235 3.55 -18.16 -19.65
N GLN A 236 3.11 -17.24 -18.80
CA GLN A 236 1.69 -17.09 -18.48
C GLN A 236 0.87 -16.68 -19.72
N ILE A 237 1.41 -15.80 -20.57
CA ILE A 237 0.81 -15.43 -21.87
C ILE A 237 0.56 -16.67 -22.70
N ASN A 238 1.61 -17.48 -22.90
CA ASN A 238 1.52 -18.66 -23.75
C ASN A 238 0.48 -19.67 -23.21
N ILE A 239 0.43 -19.85 -21.89
CA ILE A 239 -0.57 -20.71 -21.24
C ILE A 239 -1.99 -20.17 -21.44
N ASN A 240 -2.20 -18.86 -21.27
CA ASN A 240 -3.52 -18.25 -21.42
C ASN A 240 -3.99 -18.32 -22.88
N GLN A 241 -3.11 -18.04 -23.84
CA GLN A 241 -3.40 -18.18 -25.27
C GLN A 241 -3.76 -19.63 -25.63
N ALA A 242 -3.00 -20.61 -25.15
CA ALA A 242 -3.30 -22.03 -25.38
C ALA A 242 -4.65 -22.47 -24.78
N LYS A 243 -5.13 -21.80 -23.73
CA LYS A 243 -6.41 -22.07 -23.06
C LYS A 243 -7.57 -21.24 -23.62
N ASN A 244 -7.36 -20.42 -24.66
CA ASN A 244 -8.32 -19.38 -25.09
C ASN A 244 -8.83 -18.52 -23.92
N ALA A 245 -7.98 -18.32 -22.91
CA ALA A 245 -8.30 -17.50 -21.74
C ALA A 245 -8.01 -16.03 -22.03
N PHE A 246 -8.79 -15.15 -21.42
CA PHE A 246 -8.64 -13.70 -21.54
C PHE A 246 -7.21 -13.25 -21.20
N MET A 247 -6.64 -12.33 -21.99
CA MET A 247 -5.32 -11.77 -21.68
C MET A 247 -5.42 -10.88 -20.44
N PRO A 248 -4.57 -11.08 -19.42
CA PRO A 248 -4.55 -10.24 -18.22
C PRO A 248 -4.53 -8.75 -18.56
N SER A 249 -5.30 -7.95 -17.82
CA SER A 249 -5.43 -6.50 -18.04
C SER A 249 -4.07 -5.77 -18.01
N PHE A 250 -3.11 -6.28 -17.23
CA PHE A 250 -1.71 -5.82 -17.22
C PHE A 250 -1.10 -5.74 -18.62
N MET A 251 -1.32 -6.74 -19.48
CA MET A 251 -0.69 -6.82 -20.79
C MET A 251 -1.35 -5.90 -21.81
N GLN A 252 -2.59 -5.50 -21.54
CA GLN A 252 -3.31 -4.51 -22.34
C GLN A 252 -2.79 -3.10 -22.02
N SER A 253 -2.37 -2.85 -20.77
CA SER A 253 -1.77 -1.57 -20.35
C SER A 253 -0.24 -1.50 -20.53
N HIS A 254 0.47 -2.64 -20.43
CA HIS A 254 1.92 -2.79 -20.54
C HIS A 254 2.28 -3.90 -21.56
N PRO A 255 2.31 -3.58 -22.88
CA PRO A 255 2.63 -4.57 -23.90
C PRO A 255 4.04 -5.14 -23.70
N PHE A 256 4.11 -6.46 -23.51
CA PHE A 256 5.37 -7.18 -23.41
C PHE A 256 5.92 -7.51 -24.81
N THR A 257 7.21 -7.28 -25.04
CA THR A 257 7.88 -7.59 -26.31
C THR A 257 9.21 -8.31 -26.06
N ALA A 258 9.62 -9.16 -27.03
CA ALA A 258 10.93 -9.81 -26.98
C ALA A 258 12.10 -8.81 -26.96
N GLU A 259 11.89 -7.63 -27.55
CA GLU A 259 12.83 -6.50 -27.51
C GLU A 259 13.10 -6.04 -26.07
N ARG A 260 12.04 -5.76 -25.30
CA ARG A 260 12.15 -5.33 -23.89
C ARG A 260 12.89 -6.36 -23.04
N MET A 261 12.57 -7.65 -23.22
CA MET A 261 13.26 -8.73 -22.52
C MET A 261 14.76 -8.78 -22.85
N SER A 262 15.11 -8.63 -24.13
CA SER A 262 16.51 -8.61 -24.58
C SER A 262 17.26 -7.40 -24.02
N GLU A 263 16.65 -6.22 -24.06
CA GLU A 263 17.22 -4.99 -23.52
C GLU A 263 17.42 -5.10 -21.99
N ALA A 264 16.40 -5.52 -21.25
CA ALA A 264 16.48 -5.72 -19.81
C ALA A 264 17.57 -6.74 -19.44
N ALA A 265 17.68 -7.85 -20.17
CA ALA A 265 18.73 -8.84 -19.94
C ALA A 265 20.14 -8.30 -20.20
N ALA A 266 20.31 -7.47 -21.23
CA ALA A 266 21.58 -6.82 -21.53
C ALA A 266 21.97 -5.80 -20.45
N ARG A 267 21.02 -4.96 -20.01
CA ARG A 267 21.23 -3.93 -18.98
C ARG A 267 21.46 -4.51 -17.60
N ALA A 268 20.85 -5.64 -17.26
CA ALA A 268 21.01 -6.25 -15.93
C ALA A 268 22.49 -6.51 -15.61
N ARG A 269 23.30 -6.82 -16.63
CA ARG A 269 24.74 -7.07 -16.50
C ARG A 269 25.55 -5.84 -16.10
N SER A 270 25.04 -4.63 -16.30
CA SER A 270 25.71 -3.38 -15.89
C SER A 270 25.35 -2.93 -14.48
N HIS A 271 24.51 -3.67 -13.76
CA HIS A 271 24.13 -3.36 -12.39
C HIS A 271 24.88 -4.26 -11.38
N PRO A 272 25.18 -3.75 -10.17
CA PRO A 272 25.76 -4.56 -9.12
C PRO A 272 24.80 -5.66 -8.68
N ARG A 273 25.35 -6.81 -8.26
CA ARG A 273 24.59 -7.87 -7.61
C ARG A 273 24.46 -7.58 -6.10
N PRO A 274 23.32 -7.94 -5.47
CA PRO A 274 23.19 -7.86 -4.01
C PRO A 274 24.23 -8.72 -3.29
N THR A 275 24.53 -8.37 -2.04
CA THR A 275 25.39 -9.20 -1.18
C THR A 275 24.68 -10.50 -0.80
N GLN A 276 25.43 -11.54 -0.44
CA GLN A 276 24.85 -12.82 -0.01
C GLN A 276 23.92 -12.65 1.21
N ALA A 277 24.26 -11.74 2.14
CA ALA A 277 23.43 -11.45 3.30
C ALA A 277 22.09 -10.81 2.90
N ALA A 278 22.11 -9.89 1.92
CA ALA A 278 20.89 -9.28 1.39
C ALA A 278 19.99 -10.33 0.71
N LEU A 279 20.57 -11.20 -0.13
CA LEU A 279 19.84 -12.28 -0.78
C LEU A 279 19.20 -13.23 0.24
N GLN A 280 19.92 -13.58 1.31
CA GLN A 280 19.38 -14.44 2.37
C GLN A 280 18.21 -13.77 3.11
N ALA A 281 18.35 -12.49 3.48
CA ALA A 281 17.28 -11.74 4.14
C ALA A 281 16.04 -11.61 3.24
N GLN A 282 16.23 -11.34 1.96
CA GLN A 282 15.16 -11.27 0.96
C GLN A 282 14.49 -12.64 0.75
N ALA A 283 15.25 -13.74 0.75
CA ALA A 283 14.70 -15.08 0.65
C ALA A 283 13.82 -15.43 1.85
N THR A 284 14.26 -15.12 3.08
CA THR A 284 13.46 -15.33 4.29
C THR A 284 12.18 -14.50 4.26
N LEU A 285 12.28 -13.21 3.92
CA LEU A 285 11.11 -12.33 3.82
C LEU A 285 10.12 -12.82 2.75
N PHE A 286 10.63 -13.25 1.60
CA PHE A 286 9.80 -13.77 0.52
C PHE A 286 9.11 -15.07 0.89
N ASP A 287 9.80 -16.01 1.56
CA ASP A 287 9.20 -17.26 2.03
C ASP A 287 7.99 -16.98 2.93
N GLN A 288 8.13 -16.07 3.90
CA GLN A 288 7.04 -15.64 4.77
C GLN A 288 5.91 -14.94 3.98
N LEU A 289 6.24 -14.03 3.07
CA LEU A 289 5.27 -13.30 2.24
C LEU A 289 4.48 -14.25 1.33
N TYR A 290 5.18 -15.12 0.62
CA TYR A 290 4.61 -16.07 -0.32
C TYR A 290 3.57 -16.96 0.38
N TRP A 291 3.96 -17.63 1.46
CA TRP A 291 3.06 -18.56 2.15
C TRP A 291 1.90 -17.87 2.85
N ARG A 292 2.12 -16.68 3.43
CA ARG A 292 1.04 -15.91 4.04
C ARG A 292 0.03 -15.45 2.99
N VAL A 293 0.47 -14.90 1.85
CA VAL A 293 -0.42 -14.53 0.73
C VAL A 293 -1.11 -15.75 0.14
N LYS A 294 -0.42 -16.89 -0.01
CA LYS A 294 -0.99 -18.13 -0.53
C LYS A 294 -2.11 -18.67 0.38
N TYR A 295 -1.91 -18.60 1.70
CA TYR A 295 -2.95 -18.92 2.68
C TYR A 295 -4.14 -17.95 2.62
N LEU A 296 -3.89 -16.64 2.72
CA LEU A 296 -4.93 -15.61 2.75
C LEU A 296 -5.76 -15.57 1.46
N SER A 297 -5.13 -15.91 0.33
CA SER A 297 -5.79 -16.03 -0.98
C SER A 297 -6.49 -17.38 -1.21
N LYS A 298 -6.46 -18.30 -0.22
CA LYS A 298 -7.04 -19.65 -0.29
C LYS A 298 -6.47 -20.51 -1.43
N GLN A 299 -5.20 -20.31 -1.77
CA GLN A 299 -4.48 -21.06 -2.81
C GLN A 299 -3.56 -22.15 -2.23
N THR A 300 -3.85 -22.64 -1.03
CA THR A 300 -3.13 -23.76 -0.42
C THR A 300 -4.08 -24.63 0.40
N SER A 301 -3.74 -25.90 0.56
CA SER A 301 -4.43 -26.86 1.41
C SER A 301 -3.65 -27.11 2.71
N GLU A 302 -4.33 -27.67 3.72
CA GLU A 302 -3.65 -28.13 4.94
C GLU A 302 -2.56 -29.16 4.62
N THR A 303 -2.82 -30.07 3.68
CA THR A 303 -1.86 -31.09 3.26
C THR A 303 -0.59 -30.48 2.68
N GLU A 304 -0.72 -29.44 1.86
CA GLU A 304 0.40 -28.72 1.29
C GLU A 304 1.16 -27.93 2.37
N LEU A 305 0.44 -27.25 3.26
CA LEU A 305 1.04 -26.51 4.39
C LEU A 305 1.84 -27.45 5.30
N VAL A 306 1.29 -28.61 5.68
CA VAL A 306 1.97 -29.61 6.52
C VAL A 306 3.21 -30.17 5.83
N ALA A 307 3.12 -30.45 4.52
CA ALA A 307 4.26 -30.95 3.75
C ALA A 307 5.41 -29.94 3.71
N ASN A 308 5.10 -28.66 3.48
CA ASN A 308 6.10 -27.61 3.29
C ASN A 308 6.61 -27.01 4.61
N ALA A 309 5.83 -27.05 5.69
CA ALA A 309 6.24 -26.55 7.01
C ALA A 309 7.54 -27.21 7.53
N LYS A 310 7.91 -28.39 7.01
CA LYS A 310 9.18 -29.07 7.35
C LYS A 310 10.43 -28.30 6.89
N HIS A 311 10.32 -27.52 5.82
CA HIS A 311 11.46 -26.90 5.14
C HIS A 311 11.28 -25.40 4.88
N SER A 312 10.08 -24.86 5.11
CA SER A 312 9.74 -23.45 4.95
C SER A 312 9.14 -22.92 6.25
N GLU A 313 9.70 -21.82 6.75
CA GLU A 313 9.17 -21.16 7.94
C GLU A 313 7.90 -20.39 7.62
N GLY A 314 7.81 -19.77 6.44
CA GLY A 314 6.60 -19.16 5.94
C GLY A 314 5.43 -20.15 5.88
N ALA A 315 5.66 -21.37 5.38
CA ALA A 315 4.65 -22.43 5.37
C ALA A 315 4.23 -22.83 6.78
N ARG A 316 5.19 -22.85 7.72
CA ARG A 316 4.93 -23.16 9.13
C ARG A 316 4.07 -22.06 9.80
N LEU A 317 4.37 -20.79 9.55
CA LEU A 317 3.56 -19.67 10.01
C LEU A 317 2.14 -19.71 9.41
N ALA A 318 2.03 -19.96 8.11
CA ALA A 318 0.74 -20.12 7.44
C ALA A 318 -0.06 -21.32 7.98
N LEU A 319 0.60 -22.44 8.29
CA LEU A 319 -0.02 -23.59 8.95
C LEU A 319 -0.56 -23.23 10.34
N MET A 320 0.19 -22.46 11.12
CA MET A 320 -0.25 -21.97 12.42
C MET A 320 -1.52 -21.11 12.30
N MET A 321 -1.56 -20.20 11.32
CA MET A 321 -2.75 -19.40 11.02
C MET A 321 -3.94 -20.28 10.63
N HIS A 322 -3.72 -21.24 9.72
CA HIS A 322 -4.74 -22.20 9.27
C HIS A 322 -5.36 -22.99 10.43
N LEU A 323 -4.53 -23.51 11.33
CA LEU A 323 -4.98 -24.28 12.50
C LEU A 323 -5.79 -23.40 13.46
N ALA A 324 -5.31 -22.19 13.77
CA ALA A 324 -5.99 -21.26 14.66
C ALA A 324 -7.35 -20.79 14.09
N ASP A 325 -7.41 -20.52 12.78
CA ASP A 325 -8.67 -20.13 12.11
C ASP A 325 -9.71 -21.26 12.08
N ARG A 326 -9.30 -22.50 12.34
CA ARG A 326 -10.18 -23.68 12.49
C ARG A 326 -10.42 -24.08 13.95
N GLY A 327 -10.02 -23.24 14.92
CA GLY A 327 -10.18 -23.50 16.35
C GLY A 327 -9.27 -24.61 16.89
N ARG A 328 -8.22 -24.99 16.16
CA ARG A 328 -7.23 -26.01 16.56
C ARG A 328 -6.04 -25.37 17.26
N ASP A 329 -6.31 -24.54 18.27
CA ASP A 329 -5.32 -23.66 18.89
C ASP A 329 -4.17 -24.44 19.56
N THR A 330 -4.48 -25.60 20.15
CA THR A 330 -3.45 -26.45 20.79
C THR A 330 -2.48 -27.05 19.77
N GLU A 331 -2.93 -27.29 18.54
CA GLU A 331 -2.07 -27.74 17.44
C GLU A 331 -1.26 -26.58 16.90
N ALA A 332 -1.88 -25.41 16.72
CA ALA A 332 -1.18 -24.18 16.32
C ALA A 332 -0.05 -23.84 17.30
N MET A 333 -0.29 -23.91 18.61
CA MET A 333 0.72 -23.69 19.65
C MET A 333 1.82 -24.76 19.65
N ARG A 334 1.51 -26.02 19.30
CA ARG A 334 2.53 -27.07 19.14
C ARG A 334 3.41 -26.83 17.92
N VAL A 335 2.86 -26.30 16.83
CA VAL A 335 3.67 -25.91 15.66
C VAL A 335 4.55 -24.71 16.00
N MET A 336 4.07 -23.77 16.82
CA MET A 336 4.83 -22.59 17.24
C MET A 336 6.14 -22.93 17.96
N THR A 337 6.20 -24.03 18.73
CA THR A 337 7.44 -24.43 19.43
C THR A 337 8.55 -24.87 18.47
N GLN A 338 8.24 -25.07 17.19
CA GLN A 338 9.16 -25.52 16.14
C GLN A 338 9.72 -24.35 15.30
N ILE A 339 9.31 -23.10 15.58
CA ILE A 339 9.85 -21.90 14.93
C ILE A 339 11.30 -21.68 15.37
N GLN A 340 12.18 -21.39 14.40
CA GLN A 340 13.61 -21.24 14.62
C GLN A 340 14.06 -19.77 14.54
N SER A 341 13.33 -18.93 13.81
CA SER A 341 13.60 -17.49 13.75
C SER A 341 13.40 -16.77 15.09
N ASP A 342 13.92 -15.54 15.16
CA ASP A 342 13.74 -14.66 16.29
C ASP A 342 12.26 -14.54 16.65
N ARG A 343 11.94 -14.72 17.92
CA ARG A 343 10.57 -14.56 18.44
C ARG A 343 10.07 -13.13 18.32
N HIS A 344 10.97 -12.18 18.09
CA HIS A 344 10.66 -10.78 17.83
C HIS A 344 10.51 -10.46 16.34
N ASP A 345 10.69 -11.42 15.43
CA ASP A 345 10.34 -11.20 14.02
C ASP A 345 8.86 -10.78 13.90
N PRO A 346 8.53 -9.67 13.21
CA PRO A 346 7.15 -9.18 13.14
C PRO A 346 6.14 -10.19 12.58
N ALA A 347 6.53 -11.04 11.62
CA ALA A 347 5.65 -12.07 11.08
C ALA A 347 5.35 -13.14 12.14
N VAL A 348 6.37 -13.53 12.91
CA VAL A 348 6.24 -14.47 14.04
C VAL A 348 5.37 -13.86 15.15
N CYS A 349 5.64 -12.63 15.57
CA CYS A 349 4.86 -11.91 16.58
C CYS A 349 3.38 -11.83 16.23
N LEU A 350 3.07 -11.38 15.01
CA LEU A 350 1.68 -11.22 14.54
C LEU A 350 0.98 -12.57 14.40
N THR A 351 1.68 -13.60 13.96
CA THR A 351 1.11 -14.95 13.86
C THR A 351 0.85 -15.54 15.24
N ALA A 352 1.80 -15.41 16.18
CA ALA A 352 1.61 -15.87 17.55
C ALA A 352 0.45 -15.13 18.24
N ALA A 353 0.37 -13.81 18.07
CA ALA A 353 -0.73 -13.01 18.58
C ALA A 353 -2.08 -13.43 17.99
N HIS A 354 -2.14 -13.73 16.68
CA HIS A 354 -3.34 -14.25 16.02
C HIS A 354 -3.83 -15.55 16.67
N ILE A 355 -2.94 -16.51 16.93
CA ILE A 355 -3.28 -17.78 17.61
C ILE A 355 -3.86 -17.50 19.00
N HIS A 356 -3.21 -16.65 19.78
CA HIS A 356 -3.67 -16.30 21.12
C HIS A 356 -5.02 -15.57 21.10
N THR A 357 -5.25 -14.68 20.13
CA THR A 357 -6.53 -14.00 19.93
C THR A 357 -7.64 -14.99 19.56
N LYS A 358 -7.39 -15.95 18.66
CA LYS A 358 -8.37 -17.01 18.32
C LYS A 358 -8.71 -17.91 19.51
N ALA A 359 -7.71 -18.18 20.35
CA ALA A 359 -7.87 -18.88 21.62
C ALA A 359 -8.50 -18.03 22.75
N LYS A 360 -8.91 -16.79 22.48
CA LYS A 360 -9.44 -15.81 23.46
C LYS A 360 -8.47 -15.48 24.61
N ARG A 361 -7.17 -15.68 24.40
CA ARG A 361 -6.08 -15.36 25.32
C ARG A 361 -5.52 -13.97 25.01
N TYR A 362 -6.36 -12.96 25.20
CA TYR A 362 -6.07 -11.60 24.75
C TYR A 362 -4.90 -10.94 25.49
N GLN A 363 -4.72 -11.28 26.78
CA GLN A 363 -3.57 -10.80 27.57
C GLN A 363 -2.24 -11.33 27.01
N GLU A 364 -2.19 -12.60 26.59
CA GLU A 364 -1.01 -13.17 25.93
C GLU A 364 -0.72 -12.48 24.59
N ALA A 365 -1.76 -12.28 23.77
CA ALA A 365 -1.63 -11.59 22.48
C ALA A 365 -1.08 -10.16 22.67
N GLN A 366 -1.64 -9.40 23.62
CA GLN A 366 -1.18 -8.06 23.95
C GLN A 366 0.27 -8.05 24.44
N ARG A 367 0.67 -9.00 25.29
CA ARG A 367 2.05 -9.10 25.82
C ARG A 367 3.07 -9.35 24.71
N ILE A 368 2.78 -10.29 23.80
CA ILE A 368 3.63 -10.59 22.64
C ILE A 368 3.77 -9.35 21.75
N LEU A 369 2.65 -8.74 21.39
CA LEU A 369 2.62 -7.57 20.51
C LEU A 369 3.33 -6.37 21.12
N SER A 370 3.18 -6.14 22.42
CA SER A 370 3.87 -5.02 23.11
C SER A 370 5.38 -5.20 23.13
N SER A 371 5.87 -6.42 23.39
CA SER A 371 7.30 -6.73 23.33
C SER A 371 7.87 -6.50 21.93
N CYS A 372 7.12 -6.90 20.90
CA CYS A 372 7.53 -6.73 19.52
C CYS A 372 7.48 -5.26 19.07
N GLN A 373 6.43 -4.54 19.43
CA GLN A 373 6.24 -3.12 19.10
C GLN A 373 7.26 -2.22 19.83
N ALA A 374 7.77 -2.61 20.99
CA ALA A 374 8.87 -1.90 21.65
C ALA A 374 10.18 -1.93 20.83
N ILE A 375 10.41 -3.00 20.06
CA ILE A 375 11.58 -3.13 19.17
C ILE A 375 11.34 -2.41 17.83
N TYR A 376 10.11 -2.49 17.32
CA TYR A 376 9.71 -1.88 16.04
C TYR A 376 8.61 -0.83 16.23
N PRO A 377 8.89 0.31 16.91
CA PRO A 377 7.86 1.26 17.30
C PRO A 377 7.16 1.91 16.11
N GLU A 378 7.80 2.03 14.95
CA GLU A 378 7.26 2.67 13.73
C GLU A 378 6.45 1.74 12.83
N ARG A 379 6.39 0.44 13.14
CA ARG A 379 5.69 -0.53 12.31
C ARG A 379 4.17 -0.42 12.50
N ARG A 380 3.47 -0.06 11.42
CA ARG A 380 2.01 0.11 11.39
C ARG A 380 1.27 -1.17 11.72
N ASP A 381 1.68 -2.30 11.16
CA ASP A 381 1.06 -3.62 11.36
C ASP A 381 1.02 -4.04 12.83
N LEU A 382 2.13 -3.86 13.55
CA LEU A 382 2.21 -4.14 14.99
C LEU A 382 1.35 -3.18 15.82
N ARG A 383 1.33 -1.87 15.48
CA ARG A 383 0.45 -0.89 16.16
C ARG A 383 -1.02 -1.25 16.01
N LEU A 384 -1.46 -1.61 14.79
CA LEU A 384 -2.85 -1.99 14.52
C LEU A 384 -3.24 -3.27 15.25
N ALA A 385 -2.40 -4.31 15.19
CA ALA A 385 -2.67 -5.56 15.90
C ALA A 385 -2.71 -5.36 17.42
N LEU A 386 -1.80 -4.55 17.98
CA LEU A 386 -1.78 -4.25 19.41
C LEU A 386 -3.02 -3.46 19.83
N ALA A 387 -3.46 -2.50 19.02
CA ALA A 387 -4.68 -1.75 19.28
C ALA A 387 -5.93 -2.65 19.26
N GLN A 388 -6.00 -3.61 18.33
CA GLN A 388 -7.05 -4.63 18.34
C GLN A 388 -7.01 -5.50 19.60
N ALA A 389 -5.82 -5.91 20.05
CA ALA A 389 -5.67 -6.67 21.29
C ALA A 389 -6.19 -5.88 22.51
N TYR A 390 -5.89 -4.57 22.60
CA TYR A 390 -6.45 -3.69 23.64
C TYR A 390 -7.97 -3.55 23.52
N GLY A 391 -8.52 -3.49 22.31
CA GLY A 391 -9.97 -3.53 22.09
C GLY A 391 -10.61 -4.81 22.63
N HIS A 392 -9.98 -5.98 22.45
CA HIS A 392 -10.47 -7.23 23.05
C HIS A 392 -10.38 -7.24 24.59
N LEU A 393 -9.40 -6.52 25.16
CA LEU A 393 -9.23 -6.35 26.60
C LEU A 393 -10.16 -5.29 27.22
N GLN A 394 -11.02 -4.65 26.42
CA GLN A 394 -11.89 -3.55 26.86
C GLN A 394 -11.09 -2.33 27.37
N GLU A 395 -9.92 -2.07 26.78
CA GLU A 395 -9.05 -0.93 27.10
C GLU A 395 -9.03 0.10 25.94
N PRO A 396 -10.16 0.76 25.63
CA PRO A 396 -10.30 1.57 24.41
C PRO A 396 -9.36 2.77 24.34
N THR A 397 -9.04 3.41 25.48
CA THR A 397 -8.10 4.55 25.51
C THR A 397 -6.70 4.15 25.03
N ARG A 398 -6.23 2.96 25.40
CA ARG A 398 -4.93 2.43 24.95
C ARG A 398 -4.96 2.03 23.48
N ALA A 399 -6.07 1.47 23.00
CA ALA A 399 -6.26 1.18 21.59
C ALA A 399 -6.19 2.47 20.73
N LEU A 400 -6.90 3.53 21.14
CA LEU A 400 -6.92 4.82 20.45
C LEU A 400 -5.54 5.49 20.41
N ALA A 401 -4.79 5.43 21.51
CA ALA A 401 -3.45 6.02 21.59
C ALA A 401 -2.48 5.45 20.53
N LEU A 402 -2.61 4.17 20.17
CA LEU A 402 -1.75 3.50 19.18
C LEU A 402 -2.09 3.86 17.73
N ILE A 403 -3.34 4.26 17.46
CA ILE A 403 -3.86 4.48 16.11
C ILE A 403 -4.19 5.95 15.81
N THR A 404 -3.82 6.86 16.72
CA THR A 404 -4.08 8.30 16.58
C THR A 404 -3.46 8.86 15.29
N GLU A 405 -2.21 8.52 14.96
CA GLU A 405 -1.58 8.93 13.70
C GLU A 405 -2.31 8.40 12.45
N HIS A 406 -2.92 7.23 12.56
CA HIS A 406 -3.67 6.58 11.48
C HIS A 406 -5.14 6.99 11.43
N THR A 407 -5.58 7.91 12.29
CA THR A 407 -6.96 8.45 12.34
C THR A 407 -7.01 9.97 12.35
N LYS A 408 -5.94 10.62 11.85
CA LYS A 408 -5.94 12.06 11.56
C LYS A 408 -6.76 12.39 10.32
N ASP A 409 -7.14 13.66 10.19
CA ASP A 409 -7.83 14.18 9.01
C ASP A 409 -7.07 13.83 7.72
N GLY A 410 -7.77 13.25 6.75
CA GLY A 410 -7.19 12.79 5.49
C GLY A 410 -6.60 11.37 5.52
N SER A 411 -6.51 10.72 6.69
CA SER A 411 -6.11 9.31 6.77
C SER A 411 -7.11 8.41 6.05
N HIS A 412 -6.59 7.51 5.22
CA HIS A 412 -7.35 6.48 4.49
C HIS A 412 -7.12 5.07 5.06
N ASP A 413 -6.66 4.96 6.29
CA ASP A 413 -6.44 3.69 6.97
C ASP A 413 -7.76 3.09 7.50
N LEU A 414 -8.40 2.26 6.68
CA LEU A 414 -9.67 1.62 7.02
C LEU A 414 -9.63 0.81 8.31
N MET A 415 -8.52 0.11 8.57
CA MET A 415 -8.38 -0.73 9.75
C MET A 415 -8.25 0.12 11.03
N ALA A 416 -7.47 1.20 10.97
CA ALA A 416 -7.38 2.15 12.07
C ALA A 416 -8.74 2.79 12.39
N TRP A 417 -9.50 3.20 11.36
CA TRP A 417 -10.84 3.74 11.56
C TRP A 417 -11.84 2.73 12.13
N GLN A 418 -11.73 1.44 11.75
CA GLN A 418 -12.52 0.37 12.36
C GLN A 418 -12.19 0.16 13.84
N ILE A 419 -10.90 0.18 14.20
CA ILE A 419 -10.45 0.10 15.59
C ILE A 419 -10.95 1.30 16.38
N ALA A 420 -10.85 2.51 15.82
CA ALA A 420 -11.37 3.73 16.45
C ALA A 420 -12.87 3.65 16.70
N TYR A 421 -13.64 3.23 15.70
CA TYR A 421 -15.08 3.01 15.84
C TYR A 421 -15.40 2.07 17.01
N GLN A 422 -14.76 0.90 17.06
CA GLN A 422 -14.96 -0.07 18.13
C GLN A 422 -14.56 0.47 19.50
N ALA A 423 -13.43 1.18 19.58
CA ALA A 423 -12.96 1.76 20.83
C ALA A 423 -13.91 2.84 21.36
N TYR A 424 -14.41 3.73 20.50
CA TYR A 424 -15.39 4.74 20.91
C TYR A 424 -16.74 4.15 21.30
N GLU A 425 -17.19 3.08 20.64
CA GLU A 425 -18.39 2.33 21.08
C GLU A 425 -18.20 1.73 22.48
N GLN A 426 -17.02 1.15 22.76
CA GLN A 426 -16.69 0.66 24.11
C GLN A 426 -16.67 1.80 25.14
N MET A 427 -16.07 2.95 24.81
CA MET A 427 -16.08 4.12 25.69
C MET A 427 -17.51 4.60 25.98
N ALA A 428 -18.39 4.60 24.98
CA ALA A 428 -19.80 4.98 25.17
C ALA A 428 -20.54 4.00 26.10
N GLN A 429 -20.20 2.71 26.04
CA GLN A 429 -20.76 1.69 26.93
C GLN A 429 -20.21 1.77 28.36
N GLN A 430 -18.95 2.18 28.51
CA GLN A 430 -18.24 2.29 29.79
C GLN A 430 -18.41 3.67 30.47
N ALA A 431 -19.04 4.63 29.81
CA ALA A 431 -19.15 6.00 30.30
C ALA A 431 -20.01 6.11 31.58
N ASP A 432 -19.49 6.80 32.58
CA ASP A 432 -20.16 7.02 33.87
C ASP A 432 -21.29 8.06 33.81
N ASP A 433 -21.30 8.90 32.78
CA ASP A 433 -22.30 9.94 32.59
C ASP A 433 -22.74 10.10 31.13
N GLN A 434 -23.92 10.70 30.95
CA GLN A 434 -24.54 10.85 29.63
C GLN A 434 -23.72 11.72 28.67
N ARG A 435 -23.00 12.73 29.18
CA ARG A 435 -22.18 13.62 28.35
C ARG A 435 -20.96 12.89 27.82
N ALA A 436 -20.27 12.13 28.66
CA ALA A 436 -19.15 11.29 28.25
C ALA A 436 -19.58 10.24 27.22
N LYS A 437 -20.75 9.62 27.44
CA LYS A 437 -21.37 8.69 26.49
C LYS A 437 -21.63 9.34 25.14
N ASP A 438 -22.27 10.50 25.13
CA ASP A 438 -22.61 11.21 23.89
C ASP A 438 -21.37 11.68 23.13
N ILE A 439 -20.34 12.16 23.83
CA ILE A 439 -19.04 12.52 23.22
C ILE A 439 -18.40 11.29 22.56
N ALA A 440 -18.38 10.15 23.24
CA ALA A 440 -17.87 8.91 22.66
C ALA A 440 -18.69 8.47 21.44
N THR A 441 -20.03 8.56 21.51
CA THR A 441 -20.93 8.27 20.38
C THR A 441 -20.68 9.21 19.18
N ILE A 442 -20.41 10.50 19.40
CA ILE A 442 -20.04 11.45 18.33
C ILE A 442 -18.78 10.95 17.60
N HIS A 443 -17.75 10.54 18.34
CA HIS A 443 -16.51 10.03 17.76
C HIS A 443 -16.67 8.66 17.08
N ALA A 444 -17.54 7.80 17.60
CA ALA A 444 -17.92 6.55 16.93
C ALA A 444 -18.59 6.84 15.58
N LEU A 445 -19.60 7.72 15.53
CA LEU A 445 -20.28 8.12 14.30
C LEU A 445 -19.32 8.77 13.29
N ARG A 446 -18.39 9.62 13.76
CA ARG A 446 -17.32 10.15 12.91
C ARG A 446 -16.46 9.04 12.31
N SER A 447 -16.00 8.09 13.14
CA SER A 447 -15.17 6.97 12.67
C SER A 447 -15.91 6.11 11.66
N ARG A 448 -17.20 5.84 11.90
CA ARG A 448 -18.09 5.15 10.95
C ARG A 448 -18.20 5.90 9.62
N SER A 449 -18.36 7.22 9.66
CA SER A 449 -18.38 8.05 8.45
C SER A 449 -17.11 7.90 7.62
N GLN A 450 -15.93 7.90 8.25
CA GLN A 450 -14.66 7.71 7.55
C GLN A 450 -14.54 6.32 6.91
N ILE A 451 -15.02 5.26 7.59
CA ILE A 451 -15.09 3.91 7.02
C ILE A 451 -15.99 3.89 5.78
N GLU A 452 -17.17 4.50 5.87
CA GLU A 452 -18.15 4.58 4.78
C GLU A 452 -17.58 5.39 3.60
N LEU A 453 -16.94 6.53 3.85
CA LEU A 453 -16.26 7.34 2.83
C LEU A 453 -15.22 6.52 2.06
N TRP A 454 -14.31 5.87 2.78
CA TRP A 454 -13.22 5.13 2.15
C TRP A 454 -13.66 3.85 1.45
N ARG A 455 -14.90 3.39 1.70
CA ARG A 455 -15.60 2.34 0.94
C ARG A 455 -16.47 2.88 -0.21
N GLY A 456 -16.40 4.18 -0.51
CA GLY A 456 -17.20 4.83 -1.57
C GLY A 456 -18.67 5.05 -1.22
N GLN A 457 -19.07 4.90 0.05
CA GLN A 457 -20.45 5.03 0.53
C GLN A 457 -20.75 6.47 1.01
N TYR A 458 -20.65 7.45 0.09
CA TYR A 458 -20.76 8.88 0.42
C TYR A 458 -22.04 9.27 1.17
N THR A 459 -23.20 8.74 0.75
CA THR A 459 -24.48 9.04 1.40
C THR A 459 -24.53 8.57 2.84
N GLY A 460 -24.04 7.34 3.11
CA GLY A 460 -23.94 6.82 4.47
C GLY A 460 -22.99 7.65 5.33
N ALA A 461 -21.83 8.01 4.76
CA ALA A 461 -20.84 8.83 5.44
C ALA A 461 -21.40 10.19 5.87
N LEU A 462 -22.16 10.86 5.00
CA LEU A 462 -22.83 12.14 5.32
C LEU A 462 -23.94 11.97 6.37
N GLN A 463 -24.71 10.88 6.31
CA GLN A 463 -25.75 10.57 7.31
C GLN A 463 -25.13 10.36 8.71
N SER A 464 -24.03 9.60 8.79
CA SER A 464 -23.29 9.37 10.03
C SER A 464 -22.80 10.69 10.65
N LEU A 465 -22.27 11.62 9.84
CA LEU A 465 -21.85 12.94 10.35
C LEU A 465 -23.02 13.84 10.74
N ALA A 466 -24.15 13.79 10.02
CA ALA A 466 -25.32 14.58 10.37
C ALA A 466 -25.88 14.15 11.74
N GLN A 467 -25.91 12.84 12.03
CA GLN A 467 -26.29 12.32 13.34
C GLN A 467 -25.31 12.77 14.43
N ALA A 468 -24.01 12.70 14.16
CA ALA A 468 -22.96 13.16 15.07
C ALA A 468 -23.10 14.67 15.37
N GLU A 469 -23.39 15.48 14.36
CA GLU A 469 -23.53 16.93 14.50
C GLU A 469 -24.76 17.31 15.31
N GLN A 470 -25.88 16.60 15.13
CA GLN A 470 -27.08 16.80 15.93
C GLN A 470 -26.80 16.55 17.42
N LEU A 471 -26.05 15.49 17.74
CA LEU A 471 -25.65 15.16 19.11
C LEU A 471 -24.61 16.17 19.65
N ALA A 472 -23.69 16.65 18.82
CA ALA A 472 -22.73 17.68 19.23
C ALA A 472 -23.41 19.02 19.58
N LYS A 473 -24.48 19.38 18.85
CA LYS A 473 -25.28 20.59 19.09
C LYS A 473 -26.01 20.56 20.43
N SER A 474 -26.52 19.41 20.87
CA SER A 474 -27.19 19.31 22.18
C SER A 474 -26.24 19.50 23.37
N HIS A 475 -24.93 19.39 23.16
CA HIS A 475 -23.88 19.59 24.17
C HIS A 475 -23.09 20.89 24.02
N GLU A 476 -23.50 21.78 23.10
CA GLU A 476 -22.80 23.02 22.76
C GLU A 476 -21.31 22.82 22.45
N ALA A 477 -20.95 21.65 21.90
CA ALA A 477 -19.56 21.25 21.67
C ALA A 477 -19.01 21.88 20.37
N THR A 478 -18.73 23.18 20.40
CA THR A 478 -18.34 23.99 19.23
C THR A 478 -17.15 23.44 18.44
N SER A 479 -16.13 22.91 19.12
CA SER A 479 -14.96 22.28 18.48
C SER A 479 -15.32 21.00 17.72
N LEU A 480 -16.20 20.16 18.29
CA LEU A 480 -16.68 18.95 17.63
C LEU A 480 -17.54 19.28 16.42
N ILE A 481 -18.41 20.28 16.54
CA ILE A 481 -19.24 20.76 15.42
C ILE A 481 -18.35 21.21 14.25
N ALA A 482 -17.33 22.03 14.52
CA ALA A 482 -16.40 22.50 13.49
C ALA A 482 -15.64 21.36 12.80
N MET A 483 -15.18 20.36 13.56
CA MET A 483 -14.54 19.16 13.04
C MET A 483 -15.49 18.37 12.12
N LEU A 484 -16.72 18.12 12.55
CA LEU A 484 -17.71 17.36 11.77
C LEU A 484 -18.11 18.09 10.48
N GLN A 485 -18.27 19.41 10.53
CA GLN A 485 -18.58 20.22 9.34
C GLN A 485 -17.41 20.23 8.34
N LYS A 486 -16.17 20.25 8.83
CA LYS A 486 -14.97 20.09 7.98
C LYS A 486 -14.98 18.72 7.27
N ASP A 487 -15.28 17.65 8.00
CA ASP A 487 -15.37 16.30 7.42
C ASP A 487 -16.50 16.22 6.38
N GLN A 488 -17.68 16.81 6.66
CA GLN A 488 -18.80 16.88 5.70
C GLN A 488 -18.39 17.59 4.41
N ALA A 489 -17.74 18.75 4.50
CA ALA A 489 -17.26 19.50 3.33
C ALA A 489 -16.25 18.69 2.51
N SER A 490 -15.33 17.98 3.19
CA SER A 490 -14.38 17.07 2.54
C SER A 490 -15.08 15.93 1.79
N ILE A 491 -16.10 15.32 2.38
CA ILE A 491 -16.88 14.25 1.74
C ILE A 491 -17.66 14.77 0.52
N GLN A 492 -18.28 15.94 0.61
CA GLN A 492 -18.98 16.57 -0.51
C GLN A 492 -18.03 16.89 -1.66
N SER A 493 -16.83 17.39 -1.36
CA SER A 493 -15.77 17.60 -2.34
C SER A 493 -15.35 16.27 -2.98
N ALA A 494 -15.13 15.22 -2.18
CA ALA A 494 -14.77 13.89 -2.69
C ALA A 494 -15.87 13.25 -3.55
N GLN A 495 -17.14 13.47 -3.23
CA GLN A 495 -18.29 12.97 -3.98
C GLN A 495 -18.46 13.66 -5.33
N SER A 496 -18.19 14.96 -5.39
CA SER A 496 -18.31 15.76 -6.62
C SER A 496 -17.12 15.59 -7.57
N PHE A 497 -15.96 15.18 -7.05
CA PHE A 497 -14.77 14.94 -7.85
C PHE A 497 -14.94 13.74 -8.80
N LYS A 498 -14.71 13.99 -10.09
CA LYS A 498 -14.57 12.98 -11.14
C LYS A 498 -13.28 13.27 -11.93
N PRO A 499 -12.36 12.31 -12.05
CA PRO A 499 -10.99 12.52 -12.54
C PRO A 499 -10.85 13.00 -13.99
#